data_AF-A0A5S4WDR8-F1
#
_entry.id   AF-A0A5S4WDR8-F1
#
_cell.length_a   1.000
_cell.length_b   1.000
_cell.length_c   1.000
_cell.angle_alpha   90.00
_cell.angle_beta   90.00
_cell.angle_gamma   90.00
#
_symmetry.space_group_name_H-M   'P 1'
#
loop_
_entity.id
_entity.type
_entity.pdbx_description
1 polymer ?
#
loop_
_entity_poly.entity_id
_entity_poly.type
_entity_poly.pdbx_seq_one_letter_code
_entity_poly.pdbx_strand_id
1 'polypeptide(L)' 'MRFVLVNGRTPFRKTFCLWCCEEISGSYLRDVRTLLPYCDHECYALHHEALAPIGERVRAAS' A
#
# COMPACT_ATOMS: atom_id res chain seq x y z
N MET A 1 8.95 -5.48 3.01
CA MET A 1 7.98 -4.36 2.95
C MET A 1 8.33 -3.36 4.02
N ARG A 2 8.39 -2.06 3.70
CA ARG A 2 8.67 -0.99 4.66
C ARG A 2 7.82 0.22 4.27
N PHE A 3 7.13 0.79 5.25
CA PHE A 3 6.28 1.96 5.05
C PHE A 3 6.51 2.99 6.16
N VAL A 4 6.12 4.23 5.89
CA VAL A 4 6.02 5.33 6.86
C VAL A 4 4.54 5.56 7.16
N LEU A 5 4.17 5.57 8.43
CA LEU A 5 2.86 6.07 8.86
C LEU A 5 2.93 7.60 9.01
N VAL A 6 2.14 8.30 8.21
CA VAL A 6 1.98 9.75 8.31
C VAL A 6 0.79 10.02 9.24
N ASN A 7 1.07 10.48 10.46
CA ASN A 7 0.03 10.72 11.47
C ASN A 7 -0.59 12.11 11.35
N GLY A 8 -1.91 12.16 11.09
CA GLY A 8 -2.74 13.34 11.30
C GLY A 8 -2.42 14.58 10.45
N ARG A 9 -1.59 14.44 9.42
CA ARG A 9 -1.33 15.50 8.44
C ARG A 9 -2.04 15.16 7.16
N THR A 10 -3.09 15.90 6.82
CA THR A 10 -3.71 15.82 5.50
C THR A 10 -2.66 16.15 4.45
N PRO A 11 -2.52 15.35 3.38
CA PRO A 11 -1.58 15.64 2.31
C PRO A 11 -1.81 17.04 1.73
N PHE A 12 -0.75 17.72 1.28
CA PHE A 12 -0.81 19.10 0.75
C PHE A 12 -1.72 19.26 -0.48
N ARG A 13 -2.24 18.17 -1.06
CA ARG A 13 -3.19 18.10 -2.16
C ARG A 13 -4.11 16.89 -1.97
N LYS A 14 -5.29 16.88 -2.62
CA LYS A 14 -6.12 15.68 -2.73
C LYS A 14 -5.25 14.51 -3.19
N THR A 15 -5.12 13.53 -2.31
CA THR A 15 -4.30 12.34 -2.52
C THR A 15 -5.22 11.16 -2.43
N PHE A 16 -5.04 10.19 -3.32
CA PHE A 16 -5.88 9.00 -3.38
C PHE A 16 -5.05 7.78 -3.03
N CYS A 17 -5.66 6.81 -2.37
CA CYS A 17 -5.05 5.52 -2.13
C CYS A 17 -4.75 4.83 -3.46
N LEU A 18 -3.55 4.27 -3.60
CA LEU A 18 -3.17 3.55 -4.81
C LEU A 18 -4.05 2.31 -5.05
N TRP A 19 -4.52 1.66 -3.99
CA TRP A 19 -5.23 0.38 -4.10
C TRP A 19 -6.74 0.56 -4.28
N CYS A 20 -7.41 1.26 -3.36
CA CYS A 20 -8.87 1.41 -3.38
C CYS A 20 -9.35 2.67 -4.12
N CYS A 21 -8.45 3.53 -4.58
CA CYS A 21 -8.76 4.79 -5.28
C CYS A 21 -9.58 5.81 -4.46
N GLU A 22 -9.79 5.59 -3.15
CA GLU A 22 -10.48 6.52 -2.27
C GLU A 22 -9.60 7.71 -1.86
N GLU A 23 -10.24 8.85 -1.58
CA GLU A 23 -9.54 10.06 -1.11
C GLU A 23 -8.99 9.85 0.31
N ILE A 24 -7.70 10.14 0.50
CA ILE A 24 -7.03 10.07 1.79
C ILE A 24 -7.30 11.36 2.57
N SER A 25 -8.06 11.24 3.65
CA SER A 25 -8.52 12.36 4.48
C SER A 25 -7.82 12.48 5.84
N GLY A 26 -7.05 11.46 6.26
CA GLY A 26 -6.48 11.37 7.61
C GLY A 26 -5.05 10.86 7.63
N SER A 27 -4.72 10.04 8.65
CA SER A 27 -3.45 9.31 8.67
C SER A 27 -3.38 8.31 7.53
N TYR A 28 -2.19 8.12 6.96
CA TYR A 28 -2.00 7.25 5.80
C TYR A 28 -0.60 6.65 5.77
N LEU A 29 -0.42 5.60 4.99
CA LEU A 29 0.88 4.97 4.79
C LEU A 29 1.53 5.47 3.50
N ARG A 30 2.85 5.56 3.50
CA ARG A 30 3.66 5.69 2.29
C ARG A 30 4.68 4.57 2.20
N ASP A 31 4.77 3.91 1.06
CA ASP A 31 5.88 2.99 0.81
C ASP A 31 7.21 3.77 0.81
N VAL A 32 8.21 3.25 1.52
CA VAL A 32 9.50 3.95 1.69
C VAL A 32 10.25 4.10 0.37
N ARG A 33 10.05 3.17 -0.58
CA ARG A 33 10.77 3.15 -1.86
C ARG A 33 10.04 3.93 -2.93
N THR A 34 8.73 3.71 -3.08
CA THR A 34 7.96 4.28 -4.18
C THR A 34 7.24 5.57 -3.80
N LEU A 35 7.17 5.91 -2.51
CA LEU A 35 6.40 7.02 -1.95
C LEU A 35 4.89 6.96 -2.25
N LEU A 36 4.42 5.81 -2.74
CA LEU A 36 3.01 5.61 -3.07
C LEU A 36 2.16 5.63 -1.79
N PRO A 37 1.03 6.35 -1.80
CA PRO A 37 0.17 6.49 -0.64
C PRO A 37 -0.90 5.39 -0.55
N TYR A 38 -1.21 4.96 0.67
CA TYR A 38 -2.24 3.97 0.99
C TYR A 38 -3.06 4.44 2.19
N CYS A 39 -4.36 4.15 2.23
CA CYS A 39 -5.21 4.46 3.39
C CYS A 39 -4.65 3.84 4.67
N ASP A 40 -4.26 2.58 4.58
CA ASP A 40 -3.88 1.75 5.72
C ASP A 40 -2.97 0.59 5.29
N HIS A 41 -2.68 -0.27 6.26
CA HIS A 41 -1.87 -1.46 6.07
C HIS A 41 -2.52 -2.50 5.15
N GLU A 42 -3.84 -2.60 5.13
CA GLU A 42 -4.56 -3.59 4.30
C GLU A 42 -4.37 -3.26 2.82
N CYS A 43 -4.63 -2.01 2.43
CA CYS A 43 -4.38 -1.54 1.06
C CYS A 43 -2.91 -1.69 0.65
N TYR A 44 -1.98 -1.46 1.57
CA TYR A 44 -0.55 -1.62 1.34
C TYR A 44 -0.16 -3.08 1.09
N ALA A 45 -0.66 -4.01 1.92
CA ALA A 45 -0.38 -5.43 1.83
C ALA A 45 -0.94 -6.03 0.53
N LEU A 46 -2.20 -5.75 0.22
CA LEU A 46 -2.87 -6.24 -1.00
C LEU A 46 -2.13 -5.82 -2.27
N HIS A 47 -1.69 -4.56 -2.34
CA HIS A 47 -0.90 -4.08 -3.47
C HIS A 47 0.41 -4.84 -3.65
N HIS A 48 1.16 -5.09 -2.58
CA HIS A 48 2.41 -5.83 -2.68
C HIS A 48 2.20 -7.34 -2.89
N GLU A 49 1.13 -7.94 -2.38
CA GLU A 49 0.78 -9.33 -2.70
C GLU A 49 0.45 -9.47 -4.19
N ALA A 50 -0.26 -8.51 -4.77
CA ALA A 50 -0.54 -8.47 -6.20
C ALA A 50 0.73 -8.27 -7.06
N LEU A 51 1.73 -7.56 -6.53
CA LEU A 51 3.04 -7.39 -7.17
C LEU A 51 4.04 -8.51 -6.85
N ALA A 52 3.75 -9.37 -5.88
CA ALA A 52 4.62 -10.49 -5.56
C ALA A 52 4.72 -11.39 -6.80
N PRO A 53 5.94 -11.79 -7.21
CA PRO A 53 6.10 -12.64 -8.36
C PRO A 53 5.25 -13.90 -8.17
N ILE A 54 4.45 -14.24 -9.18
CA ILE A 54 3.52 -15.37 -9.23
C ILE A 54 4.23 -16.75 -9.03
N GLY A 55 5.55 -16.76 -8.82
CA GLY A 55 6.42 -17.94 -8.81
C GLY A 55 6.46 -18.77 -7.52
N GLU A 56 5.80 -18.38 -6.43
CA GLU A 56 5.87 -19.14 -5.16
C GLU A 56 4.52 -19.78 -4.77
N ARG A 57 3.75 -20.21 -5.78
CA ARG A 57 2.55 -21.05 -5.61
C ARG A 57 2.56 -22.33 -6.43
N VAL A 58 3.74 -22.77 -6.88
CA VAL A 58 3.90 -24.16 -7.36
C VAL A 58 3.94 -25.06 -6.13
N ARG A 59 2.76 -25.49 -5.65
CA ARG A 59 2.67 -26.59 -4.70
C ARG A 59 3.35 -27.80 -5.34
N ALA A 60 4.44 -28.27 -4.74
CA ALA A 60 4.90 -29.63 -4.93
C ALA A 60 3.76 -30.57 -4.47
N ALA A 61 3.06 -31.15 -5.43
CA ALA A 61 2.32 -32.38 -5.24
C ALA A 61 3.17 -33.48 -5.87
N SER A 62 3.89 -34.22 -5.02
CA SER A 62 4.48 -35.52 -5.35
C SER A 62 3.42 -36.61 -5.33
#